data_AF-A0A968E515-F1
#
_entry.id   AF-A0A968E515-F1
#
_cell.length_a   1.000
_cell.length_b   1.000
_cell.length_c   1.000
_cell.angle_alpha   90.00
_cell.angle_beta   90.00
_cell.angle_gamma   90.00
#
_symmetry.space_group_name_H-M   'P 1'
#
loop_
_entity.id
_entity.type
_entity.pdbx_description
1 polymer ?
#
loop_
_entity_poly.entity_id
_entity_poly.type
_entity_poly.pdbx_seq_one_letter_code
_entity_poly.pdbx_strand_id
1 'polypeptide(L)'
;MVVIQSAPDEIPPGSVETRADSAWYSIAFRLNRDGEDETAWHLDALLADQVCAPALSGLEPQISLWRFHRRAADDDIGHRFSLRIYTDPVTADIVYRRVREASVVKWLESNDRIASVTMNRLHQPKLAPLARASDSAWPAEIRNSWPWFIMGVSQTWLSLIRQVTADKPLDNPSPDALLDYYRTVNDRVGELWRIHGQHAYLHHLNALFGYELLIIRETNLKRF
;
A
#
# COMPACT_ATOMS: atom_id res chain seq x y z
N MET A 1 11.99 -45.64 -13.60
CA MET A 1 11.02 -44.72 -14.22
C MET A 1 10.41 -43.90 -13.11
N VAL A 2 10.76 -42.61 -13.00
CA VAL A 2 10.22 -41.74 -11.94
C VAL A 2 8.84 -41.28 -12.41
N VAL A 3 7.80 -41.79 -11.76
CA VAL A 3 6.43 -41.29 -11.96
C VAL A 3 6.33 -40.00 -11.17
N ILE A 4 6.48 -38.87 -11.85
CA ILE A 4 6.16 -37.56 -11.28
C ILE A 4 4.65 -37.53 -11.16
N GLN A 5 4.13 -37.59 -9.93
CA GLN A 5 2.71 -37.35 -9.68
C GLN A 5 2.36 -35.99 -10.27
N SER A 6 1.33 -35.93 -11.11
CA SER A 6 0.71 -34.67 -11.51
C SER A 6 0.48 -33.86 -10.25
N ALA A 7 1.02 -32.63 -10.19
CA ALA A 7 0.74 -31.74 -9.08
C ALA A 7 -0.79 -31.67 -8.91
N PRO A 8 -1.32 -31.72 -7.67
CA PRO A 8 -2.74 -31.45 -7.47
C PRO A 8 -3.11 -30.13 -8.14
N ASP A 9 -4.32 -30.04 -8.68
CA ASP A 9 -4.90 -28.78 -9.16
C ASP A 9 -4.58 -27.68 -8.14
N GLU A 10 -3.93 -26.62 -8.62
CA GLU A 10 -3.45 -25.43 -7.90
C GLU A 10 -3.61 -25.50 -6.37
N ILE A 11 -2.51 -25.67 -5.62
CA ILE A 11 -2.52 -25.31 -4.20
C ILE A 11 -2.97 -23.84 -4.16
N PRO A 12 -4.16 -23.52 -3.63
CA PRO A 12 -4.62 -22.14 -3.64
C PRO A 12 -3.60 -21.34 -2.82
N PRO A 13 -3.10 -20.20 -3.32
CA PRO A 13 -2.29 -19.32 -2.48
C PRO A 13 -3.06 -19.08 -1.19
N GLY A 14 -2.39 -19.34 -0.05
CA GLY A 14 -2.94 -19.56 1.28
C GLY A 14 -4.38 -19.12 1.45
N SER A 15 -5.27 -20.07 1.76
CA SER A 15 -6.73 -19.94 1.83
C SER A 15 -7.18 -18.78 2.71
N VAL A 16 -7.07 -17.57 2.19
CA VAL A 16 -7.96 -16.49 2.58
C VAL A 16 -9.27 -16.89 1.97
N GLU A 17 -10.22 -17.28 2.82
CA GLU A 17 -11.59 -17.50 2.40
C GLU A 17 -12.09 -16.21 1.76
N THR A 18 -12.00 -16.14 0.43
CA THR A 18 -12.58 -15.04 -0.32
C THR A 18 -14.08 -15.19 -0.17
N ARG A 19 -14.69 -14.29 0.60
CA ARG A 19 -16.15 -14.27 0.75
C ARG A 19 -16.79 -14.13 -0.62
N ALA A 20 -17.92 -14.82 -0.81
CA ALA A 20 -18.80 -14.57 -1.95
C ALA A 20 -19.03 -13.05 -2.09
N ASP A 21 -18.98 -12.55 -3.33
CA ASP A 21 -19.13 -11.13 -3.69
C ASP A 21 -17.95 -10.19 -3.39
N SER A 22 -16.81 -10.70 -2.92
CA SER A 22 -15.61 -9.87 -2.71
C SER A 22 -15.15 -9.19 -4.01
N ALA A 23 -14.75 -7.93 -3.89
CA ALA A 23 -14.15 -7.17 -4.99
C ALA A 23 -13.07 -6.23 -4.47
N TRP A 24 -12.31 -5.65 -5.39
CA TRP A 24 -11.38 -4.60 -5.04
C TRP A 24 -12.12 -3.27 -4.89
N TYR A 25 -11.87 -2.60 -3.76
CA TYR A 25 -12.31 -1.26 -3.44
C TYR A 25 -11.07 -0.40 -3.21
N SER A 26 -11.14 0.88 -3.54
CA SER A 26 -10.00 1.79 -3.51
C SER A 26 -10.39 3.12 -2.88
N ILE A 27 -9.53 3.59 -1.97
CA ILE A 27 -9.49 4.96 -1.48
C ILE A 27 -8.22 5.59 -2.07
N ALA A 28 -8.37 6.73 -2.74
CA ALA A 28 -7.26 7.46 -3.34
C ALA A 28 -7.24 8.90 -2.83
N PHE A 29 -6.12 9.28 -2.24
CA PHE A 29 -5.81 10.64 -1.81
C PHE A 29 -4.93 11.28 -2.88
N ARG A 30 -5.44 12.32 -3.54
CA ARG A 30 -4.64 13.18 -4.40
C ARG A 30 -4.04 14.27 -3.53
N LEU A 31 -2.72 14.31 -3.47
CA LEU A 31 -1.97 15.21 -2.60
C LEU A 31 -1.45 16.38 -3.41
N ASN A 32 -1.49 17.57 -2.81
CA ASN A 32 -0.80 18.72 -3.37
C ASN A 32 0.70 18.59 -3.11
N ARG A 33 1.51 19.17 -4.00
CA ARG A 33 2.97 19.20 -3.85
C ARG A 33 3.36 20.21 -2.77
N ASP A 34 4.51 19.98 -2.13
CA ASP A 34 5.10 20.96 -1.23
C ASP A 34 6.04 21.88 -2.02
N GLY A 35 5.86 23.21 -1.90
CA GLY A 35 6.79 24.20 -2.44
C GLY A 35 7.09 24.05 -3.94
N GLU A 36 8.36 24.25 -4.32
CA GLU A 36 8.89 24.10 -5.70
C GLU A 36 8.88 22.62 -6.16
N ASP A 37 7.69 22.05 -6.32
CA ASP A 37 7.47 20.73 -6.92
C ASP A 37 7.95 19.49 -6.12
N GLU A 38 8.23 19.63 -4.83
CA GLU A 38 8.65 18.49 -4.01
C GLU A 38 7.47 17.56 -3.67
N THR A 39 7.71 16.25 -3.76
CA THR A 39 6.71 15.25 -3.38
C THR A 39 6.67 15.11 -1.87
N ALA A 40 5.51 15.39 -1.26
CA ALA A 40 5.31 15.34 0.18
C ALA A 40 5.17 13.90 0.73
N TRP A 41 6.20 13.06 0.55
CA TRP A 41 6.16 11.62 0.88
C TRP A 41 5.80 11.30 2.34
N HIS A 42 6.09 12.22 3.25
CA HIS A 42 5.71 12.11 4.66
C HIS A 42 4.20 12.07 4.87
N LEU A 43 3.40 12.69 3.99
CA LEU A 43 1.94 12.59 4.02
C LEU A 43 1.46 11.16 3.73
N ASP A 44 2.18 10.38 2.92
CA ASP A 44 1.84 8.97 2.70
C ASP A 44 2.00 8.18 4.01
N ALA A 45 3.06 8.42 4.76
CA ALA A 45 3.30 7.76 6.05
C ALA A 45 2.26 8.18 7.11
N LEU A 46 1.93 9.47 7.17
CA LEU A 46 0.86 10.01 8.01
C LEU A 46 -0.48 9.35 7.69
N LEU A 47 -0.87 9.30 6.41
CA LEU A 47 -2.13 8.71 5.98
C LEU A 47 -2.16 7.20 6.18
N ALA A 48 -1.03 6.51 6.01
CA ALA A 48 -0.94 5.08 6.27
C ALA A 48 -1.21 4.77 7.75
N ASP A 49 -0.59 5.52 8.66
CA ASP A 49 -0.58 5.24 10.10
C ASP A 49 -1.76 5.86 10.85
N GLN A 50 -2.10 7.12 10.58
CA GLN A 50 -3.14 7.85 11.33
C GLN A 50 -4.54 7.75 10.71
N VAL A 51 -4.66 7.24 9.48
CA VAL A 51 -5.95 7.16 8.77
C VAL A 51 -6.25 5.73 8.34
N CYS A 52 -5.37 5.13 7.54
CA CYS A 52 -5.64 3.83 6.95
C CYS A 52 -5.54 2.69 7.98
N ALA A 53 -4.51 2.66 8.82
CA ALA A 53 -4.39 1.61 9.84
C ALA A 53 -5.56 1.62 10.85
N PRO A 54 -6.01 2.77 11.40
CA PRO A 54 -7.20 2.82 12.24
C PRO A 54 -8.47 2.45 11.47
N ALA A 55 -8.58 2.83 10.19
CA ALA A 55 -9.73 2.46 9.37
C ALA A 55 -9.84 0.94 9.17
N LEU A 56 -8.72 0.24 9.06
CA LEU A 56 -8.65 -1.22 8.92
C LEU A 56 -8.76 -1.98 10.26
N SER A 57 -8.45 -1.32 11.38
CA SER A 57 -8.38 -1.95 12.70
C SER A 57 -9.68 -2.66 13.08
N GLY A 58 -9.57 -3.93 13.46
CA GLY A 58 -10.71 -4.77 13.85
C GLY A 58 -11.54 -5.31 12.67
N LEU A 59 -11.13 -5.04 11.44
CA LEU A 59 -11.76 -5.56 10.21
C LEU A 59 -10.92 -6.63 9.52
N GLU A 60 -9.79 -7.03 10.11
CA GLU A 60 -8.83 -7.97 9.53
C GLU A 60 -9.49 -9.29 9.10
N PRO A 61 -10.43 -9.90 9.87
CA PRO A 61 -11.07 -11.14 9.44
C PRO A 61 -12.05 -10.96 8.26
N GLN A 62 -12.39 -9.73 7.87
CA GLN A 62 -13.28 -9.43 6.75
C GLN A 62 -12.54 -8.91 5.51
N ILE A 63 -11.27 -8.51 5.65
CA ILE A 63 -10.46 -7.98 4.56
C ILE A 63 -9.47 -9.05 4.12
N SER A 64 -9.78 -9.67 2.99
CA SER A 64 -8.99 -10.77 2.45
C SER A 64 -7.60 -10.33 1.99
N LEU A 65 -7.52 -9.19 1.30
CA LEU A 65 -6.26 -8.59 0.87
C LEU A 65 -6.33 -7.09 1.00
N TRP A 66 -5.19 -6.45 1.23
CA TRP A 66 -5.09 -5.00 1.10
C TRP A 66 -3.68 -4.59 0.70
N ARG A 67 -3.54 -3.40 0.14
CA ARG A 67 -2.24 -2.83 -0.19
C ARG A 67 -2.27 -1.33 -0.25
N PHE A 68 -1.10 -0.74 0.00
CA PHE A 68 -0.84 0.64 -0.35
C PHE A 68 -0.32 0.77 -1.78
N HIS A 69 -0.57 1.91 -2.39
CA HIS A 69 0.01 2.31 -3.66
C HIS A 69 0.40 3.79 -3.59
N ARG A 70 1.66 4.06 -3.91
CA ARG A 70 2.28 5.38 -3.88
C ARG A 70 2.71 5.75 -5.30
N ARG A 71 2.45 6.97 -5.73
CA ARG A 71 2.83 7.50 -7.06
C ARG A 71 3.10 8.98 -6.97
N ALA A 72 4.10 9.47 -7.69
CA ALA A 72 4.37 10.89 -7.86
C ALA A 72 4.89 11.19 -9.27
N ALA A 73 4.03 10.90 -10.27
CA ALA A 73 4.36 11.14 -11.67
C ALA A 73 4.25 12.64 -12.00
N ASP A 74 5.00 13.09 -13.01
CA ASP A 74 4.83 14.41 -13.62
C ASP A 74 3.70 14.36 -14.66
N ASP A 75 2.49 14.08 -14.18
CA ASP A 75 1.25 14.08 -14.95
C ASP A 75 0.12 14.77 -14.17
N ASP A 76 -1.04 14.90 -14.80
CA ASP A 76 -2.21 15.56 -14.20
C ASP A 76 -2.74 14.87 -12.94
N ILE A 77 -2.30 13.65 -12.64
CA ILE A 77 -2.65 12.93 -11.41
C ILE A 77 -1.68 13.32 -10.28
N GLY A 78 -0.40 13.53 -10.60
CA GLY A 78 0.60 14.02 -9.66
C GLY A 78 0.89 13.03 -8.53
N HIS A 79 1.01 13.55 -7.32
CA HIS A 79 1.21 12.76 -6.10
C HIS A 79 -0.12 12.14 -5.65
N ARG A 80 -0.14 10.81 -5.60
CA ARG A 80 -1.28 10.03 -5.17
C ARG A 80 -0.87 8.91 -4.22
N PHE A 81 -1.52 8.90 -3.06
CA PHE A 81 -1.52 7.77 -2.13
C PHE A 81 -2.83 7.01 -2.24
N SER A 82 -2.81 5.69 -2.14
CA SER A 82 -4.04 4.90 -2.20
C SER A 82 -3.99 3.68 -1.31
N LEU A 83 -5.11 3.39 -0.65
CA LEU A 83 -5.40 2.11 -0.02
C LEU A 83 -6.33 1.33 -0.94
N ARG A 84 -5.98 0.08 -1.25
CA ARG A 84 -6.86 -0.87 -1.95
C ARG A 84 -7.15 -2.04 -1.03
N ILE A 85 -8.41 -2.44 -0.94
CA ILE A 85 -8.89 -3.56 -0.12
C ILE A 85 -9.71 -4.53 -0.98
N TYR A 86 -9.52 -5.82 -0.77
CA TYR A 86 -10.32 -6.88 -1.36
C TYR A 86 -11.25 -7.44 -0.28
N THR A 87 -12.52 -7.10 -0.37
CA THR A 87 -13.52 -7.39 0.68
C THR A 87 -14.93 -7.30 0.09
N ASP A 88 -15.95 -7.57 0.92
CA ASP A 88 -17.36 -7.38 0.61
C ASP A 88 -17.77 -5.88 0.66
N PRO A 89 -18.85 -5.48 -0.02
CA PRO A 89 -19.28 -4.07 -0.06
C PRO A 89 -19.59 -3.46 1.32
N VAL A 90 -20.11 -4.26 2.26
CA VAL A 90 -20.47 -3.75 3.60
C VAL A 90 -19.21 -3.36 4.37
N THR A 91 -18.20 -4.22 4.34
CA THR A 91 -16.90 -3.94 4.95
C THR A 91 -16.21 -2.76 4.26
N ALA A 92 -16.28 -2.65 2.93
CA ALA A 92 -15.73 -1.52 2.20
C ALA A 92 -16.36 -0.17 2.62
N ASP A 93 -17.69 -0.13 2.77
CA ASP A 93 -18.41 1.07 3.21
C ASP A 93 -18.03 1.49 4.64
N ILE A 94 -17.75 0.54 5.54
CA ILE A 94 -17.24 0.83 6.88
C ILE A 94 -15.87 1.51 6.78
N VAL A 95 -14.95 0.97 5.97
CA VAL A 95 -13.60 1.57 5.79
C VAL A 95 -13.72 2.97 5.18
N TYR A 96 -14.54 3.14 4.15
CA TYR A 96 -14.80 4.45 3.51
C TYR A 96 -15.27 5.48 4.53
N ARG A 97 -16.24 5.12 5.37
CA ARG A 97 -16.75 6.01 6.42
C ARG A 97 -15.67 6.38 7.43
N ARG A 98 -14.92 5.40 7.95
CA ARG A 98 -13.83 5.65 8.90
C ARG A 98 -12.77 6.60 8.34
N VAL A 99 -12.42 6.45 7.06
CA VAL A 99 -11.48 7.37 6.39
C VAL A 99 -12.07 8.78 6.26
N ARG A 100 -13.33 8.92 5.83
CA ARG A 100 -13.98 10.23 5.70
C ARG A 100 -14.13 10.96 7.04
N GLU A 101 -14.35 10.21 8.12
CA GLU A 101 -14.59 10.77 9.44
C GLU A 101 -13.30 11.18 10.16
N ALA A 102 -12.15 10.65 9.74
CA ALA A 102 -10.84 10.91 10.34
C ALA A 102 -10.53 12.42 10.39
N SER A 103 -10.22 12.92 11.58
CA SER A 103 -9.88 14.33 11.82
C SER A 103 -8.68 14.78 11.00
N VAL A 104 -7.67 13.91 10.86
CA VAL A 104 -6.47 14.17 10.04
C VAL A 104 -6.84 14.42 8.57
N VAL A 105 -7.77 13.65 7.99
CA VAL A 105 -8.19 13.86 6.59
C VAL A 105 -8.87 15.22 6.44
N LYS A 106 -9.84 15.53 7.32
CA LYS A 106 -10.55 16.82 7.29
C LYS A 106 -9.61 18.01 7.46
N TRP A 107 -8.62 17.88 8.33
CA TRP A 107 -7.61 18.90 8.54
C TRP A 107 -6.72 19.07 7.30
N LEU A 108 -6.25 17.98 6.70
CA LEU A 108 -5.43 18.02 5.48
C LEU A 108 -6.20 18.61 4.27
N GLU A 109 -7.50 18.33 4.14
CA GLU A 109 -8.36 18.95 3.12
C GLU A 109 -8.54 20.46 3.40
N SER A 110 -8.79 20.86 4.64
CA SER A 110 -8.99 22.28 5.02
C SER A 110 -7.71 23.12 4.89
N ASN A 111 -6.54 22.48 4.86
CA ASN A 111 -5.24 23.14 4.75
C ASN A 111 -4.56 22.87 3.39
N ASP A 112 -5.34 22.51 2.37
CA ASP A 112 -4.87 22.33 0.99
C ASP A 112 -3.68 21.36 0.85
N ARG A 113 -3.61 20.33 1.69
CA ARG A 113 -2.64 19.22 1.58
C ARG A 113 -3.21 18.06 0.77
N ILE A 114 -4.52 17.85 0.84
CA ILE A 114 -5.26 16.90 0.01
C ILE A 114 -6.15 17.69 -0.95
N ALA A 115 -5.90 17.53 -2.25
CA ALA A 115 -6.75 18.10 -3.30
C ALA A 115 -8.09 17.35 -3.41
N SER A 116 -8.07 16.03 -3.24
CA SER A 116 -9.30 15.22 -3.24
C SER A 116 -9.12 13.83 -2.65
N VAL A 117 -10.20 13.30 -2.10
CA VAL A 117 -10.34 11.89 -1.70
C VAL A 117 -11.40 11.22 -2.56
N THR A 118 -11.00 10.22 -3.33
CA THR A 118 -11.88 9.45 -4.21
C THR A 118 -12.03 8.02 -3.68
N MET A 119 -13.26 7.48 -3.69
CA MET A 119 -13.59 6.15 -3.20
C MET A 119 -14.37 5.39 -4.27
N ASN A 120 -13.83 4.27 -4.77
CA ASN A 120 -14.39 3.57 -5.92
C ASN A 120 -14.22 2.05 -5.81
N ARG A 121 -15.19 1.29 -6.32
CA ARG A 121 -15.00 -0.13 -6.64
C ARG A 121 -14.18 -0.24 -7.92
N LEU A 122 -13.10 -1.02 -7.89
CA LEU A 122 -12.30 -1.30 -9.08
C LEU A 122 -13.02 -2.32 -9.95
N HIS A 123 -13.36 -1.90 -11.17
CA HIS A 123 -14.00 -2.74 -12.16
C HIS A 123 -13.05 -2.99 -13.34
N GLN A 124 -12.61 -4.24 -13.51
CA GLN A 124 -11.82 -4.70 -14.64
C GLN A 124 -12.35 -6.06 -15.11
N PRO A 125 -13.36 -6.08 -15.99
CA PRO A 125 -14.10 -7.31 -16.29
C PRO A 125 -13.25 -8.38 -16.99
N LYS A 126 -12.17 -7.99 -17.66
CA LYS A 126 -11.27 -8.89 -18.40
C LYS A 126 -10.29 -9.69 -17.52
N LEU A 127 -10.17 -9.37 -16.23
CA LEU A 127 -9.26 -10.05 -15.32
C LEU A 127 -10.02 -10.83 -14.25
N ALA A 128 -9.43 -11.95 -13.84
CA ALA A 128 -9.84 -12.69 -12.65
C ALA A 128 -9.90 -11.74 -11.44
N PRO A 129 -10.87 -11.90 -10.51
CA PRO A 129 -11.15 -10.91 -9.46
C PRO A 129 -9.92 -10.42 -8.69
N LEU A 130 -9.04 -11.33 -8.25
CA LEU A 130 -7.81 -11.00 -7.53
C LEU A 130 -6.81 -10.22 -8.39
N ALA A 131 -6.61 -10.64 -9.65
CA ALA A 131 -5.69 -10.03 -10.60
C ALA A 131 -6.09 -8.60 -11.04
N ARG A 132 -7.33 -8.15 -10.76
CA ARG A 132 -7.79 -6.79 -11.11
C ARG A 132 -7.01 -5.66 -10.43
N ALA A 133 -6.27 -5.98 -9.35
CA ALA A 133 -5.37 -5.02 -8.73
C ALA A 133 -3.96 -5.01 -9.32
N SER A 134 -3.63 -5.91 -10.25
CA SER A 134 -2.31 -6.04 -10.88
C SER A 134 -2.24 -5.26 -12.21
N ASP A 135 -1.03 -5.06 -12.74
CA ASP A 135 -0.86 -4.49 -14.08
C ASP A 135 -1.32 -5.51 -15.14
N SER A 136 -2.17 -5.07 -16.08
CA SER A 136 -2.71 -5.95 -17.12
C SER A 136 -1.65 -6.39 -18.13
N ALA A 137 -0.53 -5.66 -18.26
CA ALA A 137 0.58 -6.01 -19.14
C ALA A 137 1.45 -7.17 -18.62
N TRP A 138 1.40 -7.48 -17.32
CA TRP A 138 2.19 -8.58 -16.76
C TRP A 138 1.65 -9.97 -17.15
N PRO A 139 2.51 -11.01 -17.21
CA PRO A 139 2.08 -12.40 -17.35
C PRO A 139 1.07 -12.83 -16.28
N ALA A 140 0.22 -13.82 -16.57
CA ALA A 140 -0.88 -14.21 -15.70
C ALA A 140 -0.41 -14.69 -14.32
N GLU A 141 0.69 -15.43 -14.27
CA GLU A 141 1.34 -15.96 -13.07
C GLU A 141 1.75 -14.83 -12.12
N ILE A 142 2.37 -13.78 -12.67
CA ILE A 142 2.71 -12.57 -11.92
C ILE A 142 1.43 -11.86 -11.46
N ARG A 143 0.44 -11.66 -12.35
CA ARG A 143 -0.79 -10.96 -11.96
C ARG A 143 -1.56 -11.65 -10.84
N ASN A 144 -1.57 -12.98 -10.83
CA ASN A 144 -2.29 -13.78 -9.85
C ASN A 144 -1.56 -13.85 -8.49
N SER A 145 -0.22 -13.89 -8.51
CA SER A 145 0.58 -13.94 -7.28
C SER A 145 0.85 -12.55 -6.67
N TRP A 146 0.90 -11.50 -7.51
CA TRP A 146 1.28 -10.15 -7.09
C TRP A 146 0.47 -9.59 -5.90
N PRO A 147 -0.86 -9.72 -5.82
CA PRO A 147 -1.64 -9.18 -4.71
C PRO A 147 -1.17 -9.66 -3.33
N TRP A 148 -0.70 -10.91 -3.23
CA TRP A 148 -0.16 -11.49 -2.01
C TRP A 148 1.18 -10.89 -1.64
N PHE A 149 2.10 -10.85 -2.61
CA PHE A 149 3.43 -10.26 -2.42
C PHE A 149 3.33 -8.80 -1.97
N ILE A 150 2.56 -7.98 -2.69
CA ILE A 150 2.47 -6.55 -2.42
C ILE A 150 1.72 -6.23 -1.12
N MET A 151 0.80 -7.10 -0.69
CA MET A 151 0.20 -6.99 0.65
C MET A 151 1.26 -7.17 1.74
N GLY A 152 2.11 -8.20 1.61
CA GLY A 152 3.24 -8.40 2.51
C GLY A 152 4.17 -7.18 2.57
N VAL A 153 4.53 -6.63 1.41
CA VAL A 153 5.34 -5.40 1.33
C VAL A 153 4.63 -4.20 1.98
N SER A 154 3.33 -4.05 1.77
CA SER A 154 2.53 -2.97 2.38
C SER A 154 2.47 -3.10 3.91
N GLN A 155 2.29 -4.32 4.40
CA GLN A 155 2.32 -4.64 5.82
C GLN A 155 3.69 -4.34 6.42
N THR A 156 4.79 -4.74 5.78
CA THR A 156 6.15 -4.45 6.24
C THR A 156 6.40 -2.95 6.34
N TRP A 157 6.02 -2.18 5.32
CA TRP A 157 6.20 -0.72 5.33
C TRP A 157 5.38 -0.05 6.44
N LEU A 158 4.11 -0.44 6.62
CA LEU A 158 3.27 0.06 7.72
C LEU A 158 3.84 -0.32 9.09
N SER A 159 4.32 -1.55 9.25
CA SER A 159 4.96 -2.00 10.48
C SER A 159 6.21 -1.19 10.79
N LEU A 160 7.05 -0.86 9.81
CA LEU A 160 8.21 0.01 10.02
C LEU A 160 7.79 1.41 10.50
N ILE A 161 6.78 2.02 9.87
CA ILE A 161 6.24 3.31 10.33
C ILE A 161 5.80 3.20 11.79
N ARG A 162 5.00 2.19 12.13
CA ARG A 162 4.47 1.99 13.48
C ARG A 162 5.55 1.71 14.54
N GLN A 163 6.61 1.00 14.16
CA GLN A 163 7.74 0.77 15.07
C GLN A 163 8.53 2.06 15.32
N VAL A 164 8.78 2.85 14.26
CA VAL A 164 9.41 4.17 14.40
C VAL A 164 8.54 5.10 15.22
N THR A 165 7.22 5.09 15.04
CA THR A 165 6.32 5.96 15.80
C THR A 165 6.10 5.53 17.24
N ALA A 166 6.21 4.24 17.54
CA ALA A 166 6.14 3.71 18.89
C ALA A 166 7.39 4.00 19.73
N ASP A 167 8.56 4.17 19.10
CA ASP A 167 9.81 4.53 19.79
C ASP A 167 9.77 5.95 20.36
N LYS A 168 9.09 6.88 19.67
CA LYS A 168 9.01 8.30 20.04
C LYS A 168 7.59 8.87 19.89
N PRO A 169 6.61 8.38 20.67
CA PRO A 169 5.23 8.82 20.54
C PRO A 169 5.10 10.32 20.82
N LEU A 170 4.26 10.99 20.03
CA LEU A 170 3.81 12.35 20.35
C LEU A 170 2.60 12.29 21.29
N ASP A 171 2.61 13.13 22.32
CA ASP A 171 1.46 13.34 23.19
C ASP A 171 0.63 14.53 22.68
N ASN A 172 -0.62 14.26 22.29
CA ASN A 172 -1.61 15.23 21.81
C ASN A 172 -1.03 16.36 20.93
N PRO A 173 -0.33 16.03 19.83
CA PRO A 173 0.35 17.04 19.03
C PRO A 173 -0.63 17.96 18.32
N SER A 174 -0.21 19.22 18.11
CA SER A 174 -0.88 20.06 17.13
C SER A 174 -0.76 19.44 15.73
N PRO A 175 -1.67 19.75 14.79
CA PRO A 175 -1.57 19.23 13.44
C PRO A 175 -0.25 19.55 12.72
N ASP A 176 0.31 20.74 12.94
CA ASP A 176 1.60 21.12 12.36
C ASP A 176 2.76 20.29 12.97
N ALA A 177 2.75 20.10 14.30
CA ALA A 177 3.73 19.23 14.95
C ALA A 177 3.62 17.77 14.47
N LEU A 178 2.40 17.32 14.15
CA LEU A 178 2.16 16.01 13.55
C LEU A 178 2.79 15.89 12.15
N LEU A 179 2.69 16.94 11.31
CA LEU A 179 3.34 16.96 10.00
C LEU A 179 4.87 16.86 10.11
N ASP A 180 5.49 17.70 10.94
CA ASP A 180 6.95 17.71 11.13
C ASP A 180 7.46 16.37 11.69
N TYR A 181 6.67 15.76 12.57
CA TYR A 181 6.96 14.44 13.07
C TYR A 181 6.91 13.38 11.99
N TYR A 182 5.90 13.37 11.11
CA TYR A 182 5.85 12.40 10.03
C TYR A 182 6.91 12.64 8.94
N ARG A 183 7.46 13.86 8.80
CA ARG A 183 8.70 14.08 8.02
C ARG A 183 9.84 13.26 8.60
N THR A 184 10.08 13.40 9.90
CA THR A 184 11.13 12.64 10.62
C THR A 184 10.91 11.13 10.55
N VAL A 185 9.65 10.67 10.69
CA VAL A 185 9.29 9.25 10.57
C VAL A 185 9.59 8.73 9.15
N ASN A 186 9.18 9.47 8.12
CA ASN A 186 9.44 9.09 6.74
C ASN A 186 10.95 9.00 6.45
N ASP A 187 11.72 9.97 6.93
CA ASP A 187 13.17 9.99 6.75
C ASP A 187 13.84 8.80 7.43
N ARG A 188 13.40 8.47 8.66
CA ARG A 188 13.92 7.31 9.39
C ARG A 188 13.55 5.99 8.70
N VAL A 189 12.31 5.84 8.22
CA VAL A 189 11.90 4.65 7.46
C VAL A 189 12.71 4.54 6.15
N GLY A 190 12.95 5.65 5.47
CA GLY A 190 13.80 5.72 4.28
C GLY A 190 15.26 5.36 4.56
N GLU A 191 15.81 5.80 5.68
CA GLU A 191 17.15 5.41 6.14
C GLU A 191 17.24 3.91 6.44
N LEU A 192 16.28 3.35 7.19
CA LEU A 192 16.22 1.91 7.47
C LEU A 192 16.17 1.09 6.18
N TRP A 193 15.38 1.50 5.20
CA TRP A 193 15.33 0.87 3.88
C TRP A 193 16.69 0.96 3.16
N ARG A 194 17.31 2.14 3.10
CA ARG A 194 18.59 2.34 2.40
C ARG A 194 19.73 1.53 3.01
N ILE A 195 19.82 1.49 4.34
CA ILE A 195 20.93 0.84 5.05
C ILE A 195 20.72 -0.67 5.15
N HIS A 196 19.50 -1.12 5.48
CA HIS A 196 19.25 -2.53 5.81
C HIS A 196 18.48 -3.28 4.73
N GLY A 197 17.82 -2.59 3.79
CA GLY A 197 16.91 -3.20 2.84
C GLY A 197 17.55 -4.19 1.88
N GLN A 198 18.82 -3.98 1.52
CA GLN A 198 19.56 -4.93 0.69
C GLN A 198 19.67 -6.30 1.36
N HIS A 199 20.07 -6.36 2.63
CA HIS A 199 20.23 -7.62 3.34
C HIS A 199 18.88 -8.16 3.83
N ALA A 200 18.10 -7.35 4.55
CA ALA A 200 16.89 -7.81 5.20
C ALA A 200 15.78 -8.22 4.23
N TYR A 201 15.70 -7.60 3.05
CA TYR A 201 14.62 -7.83 2.10
C TYR A 201 15.11 -8.39 0.77
N LEU A 202 16.06 -7.71 0.09
CA LEU A 202 16.44 -8.11 -1.26
C LEU A 202 17.23 -9.43 -1.30
N HIS A 203 18.18 -9.63 -0.38
CA HIS A 203 18.95 -10.87 -0.29
C HIS A 203 18.05 -12.07 0.01
N HIS A 204 17.17 -11.96 1.01
CA HIS A 204 16.25 -13.03 1.36
C HIS A 204 15.19 -13.28 0.29
N LEU A 205 14.69 -12.22 -0.37
CA LEU A 205 13.81 -12.37 -1.53
C LEU A 205 14.51 -13.15 -2.64
N ASN A 206 15.74 -12.77 -2.99
CA ASN A 206 16.47 -13.43 -4.07
C ASN A 206 16.82 -14.89 -3.73
N ALA A 207 17.05 -15.21 -2.45
CA ALA A 207 17.27 -16.58 -2.00
C ALA A 207 16.10 -17.52 -2.33
N LEU A 208 14.85 -17.03 -2.26
CA LEU A 208 13.66 -17.80 -2.64
C LEU A 208 13.60 -18.13 -4.13
N PHE A 209 14.26 -17.33 -4.97
CA PHE A 209 14.36 -17.52 -6.42
C PHE A 209 15.71 -18.10 -6.85
N GLY A 210 16.43 -18.76 -5.93
CA GLY A 210 17.69 -19.43 -6.26
C GLY A 210 18.86 -18.49 -6.55
N TYR A 211 18.80 -17.24 -6.07
CA TYR A 211 19.79 -16.20 -6.30
C TYR A 211 19.98 -15.80 -7.77
N GLU A 212 18.98 -16.02 -8.61
CA GLU A 212 19.00 -15.58 -10.00
C GLU A 212 19.17 -14.05 -10.12
N LEU A 213 19.78 -13.60 -11.21
CA LEU A 213 19.99 -12.17 -11.44
C LEU A 213 18.69 -11.48 -11.89
N LEU A 214 18.30 -10.41 -11.18
CA LEU A 214 17.21 -9.55 -11.61
C LEU A 214 17.65 -8.67 -12.79
N ILE A 215 16.88 -8.67 -13.87
CA ILE A 215 17.03 -7.70 -14.95
C ILE A 215 16.38 -6.39 -14.51
N ILE A 216 17.19 -5.46 -13.99
CA ILE A 216 16.73 -4.12 -13.61
C ILE A 216 16.84 -3.22 -14.84
N ARG A 217 15.69 -2.76 -15.36
CA ARG A 217 15.63 -1.69 -16.36
C ARG A 217 15.35 -0.38 -15.64
N GLU A 218 16.26 0.57 -15.75
CA GLU A 218 16.02 1.93 -15.27
C GLU A 218 15.01 2.61 -16.20
N THR A 219 13.80 2.83 -15.71
CA THR A 219 12.78 3.63 -16.38
C THR A 219 12.47 4.84 -15.51
N ASN A 220 13.03 6.00 -15.85
CA ASN A 220 12.74 7.33 -15.27
C ASN A 220 12.35 7.31 -13.79
N LEU A 221 13.20 6.74 -12.94
CA LEU A 221 13.11 7.01 -11.51
C LEU A 221 13.46 8.49 -11.33
N LYS A 222 12.56 9.28 -10.73
CA LYS A 222 12.96 10.58 -10.19
C LYS A 222 14.16 10.30 -9.29
N ARG A 223 15.30 10.95 -9.59
CA ARG A 223 16.50 10.85 -8.77
C ARG A 223 16.11 11.18 -7.32
N PHE A 224 16.47 10.27 -6.43
CA PHE A 224 16.34 10.41 -4.98
C PHE A 224 17.15 11.59 -4.47
#